data_AF-A0A1Y2IKM5-F1
#
_entry.id   AF-A0A1Y2IKM5-F1
#
_cell.length_a   1.000
_cell.length_b   1.000
_cell.length_c   1.000
_cell.angle_alpha   90.00
_cell.angle_beta   90.00
_cell.angle_gamma   90.00
#
_symmetry.space_group_name_H-M   'P 1'
#
loop_
_entity.id
_entity.type
_entity.pdbx_description
1 polymer ?
#
loop_
_entity_poly.entity_id
_entity_poly.type
_entity_poly.pdbx_seq_one_letter_code
_entity_poly.pdbx_strand_id
1 'polypeptide(L)'
;MHLQLPLTPSKDLAIALFDLSRAILKAWTLAWPLAFPGAHVVIKFWRDLRQPCGFRARIRAYWGRIRDYTKPRYIRYRSAEDEEEYWRSAERMRRAYEASDASAVPADVPLVRYYTPKLLPLYRESAPRDMETKEYALSPRAYCKWHKMVFRGPLHPTHKEAVQQIRLYSSRDRREIHRISRLATDEEVFVAKKPWTMRYAMLWKEWLDTKGPDLPIVFE
;
A
#
# COMPACT_ATOMS: atom_id res chain seq x y z
N MET A 1 -38.56 -28.10 -4.29
CA MET A 1 -38.37 -29.21 -5.24
C MET A 1 -36.98 -29.10 -5.86
N HIS A 2 -36.05 -29.97 -5.47
CA HIS A 2 -34.71 -30.03 -6.05
C HIS A 2 -34.71 -31.09 -7.16
N LEU A 3 -34.75 -30.64 -8.41
CA LEU A 3 -34.49 -31.50 -9.56
C LEU A 3 -32.97 -31.69 -9.68
N GLN A 4 -32.48 -32.83 -9.23
CA GLN A 4 -31.14 -33.31 -9.56
C GLN A 4 -31.26 -34.18 -10.82
N LEU A 5 -30.84 -33.65 -11.97
CA LEU A 5 -30.65 -34.44 -13.18
C LEU A 5 -29.20 -34.94 -13.21
N PRO A 6 -28.93 -36.25 -13.14
CA PRO A 6 -27.60 -36.79 -13.31
C PRO A 6 -27.37 -37.00 -14.81
N LEU A 7 -27.09 -35.91 -15.51
CA LEU A 7 -26.54 -36.00 -16.86
C LEU A 7 -25.10 -35.54 -16.76
N THR A 8 -24.17 -36.50 -16.84
CA THR A 8 -22.76 -36.23 -17.09
C THR A 8 -22.65 -35.90 -18.59
N PRO A 9 -22.57 -34.62 -18.99
CA PRO A 9 -22.46 -34.29 -20.40
C PRO A 9 -21.15 -34.88 -20.95
N SER A 10 -21.20 -35.45 -22.17
CA SER A 10 -19.99 -35.85 -22.86
C SER A 10 -19.05 -34.64 -22.98
N LYS A 11 -17.74 -34.87 -23.00
CA LYS A 11 -16.73 -33.79 -23.06
C LYS A 11 -17.00 -32.83 -24.23
N ASP A 12 -17.46 -33.36 -25.35
CA ASP A 12 -17.76 -32.58 -26.56
C ASP A 12 -18.98 -31.68 -26.37
N LEU A 13 -20.00 -32.15 -25.66
CA LEU A 13 -21.19 -31.36 -25.34
C LEU A 13 -20.86 -30.25 -24.32
N ALA A 14 -19.94 -30.51 -23.39
CA ALA A 14 -19.46 -29.50 -22.44
C ALA A 14 -18.65 -28.41 -23.15
N ILE A 15 -17.81 -28.75 -24.13
CA ILE A 15 -17.06 -27.79 -24.94
C ILE A 15 -18.02 -26.96 -25.80
N ALA A 16 -18.99 -27.60 -26.48
CA ALA A 16 -19.99 -26.90 -27.29
C ALA A 16 -20.84 -25.92 -26.46
N LEU A 17 -21.27 -26.32 -25.26
CA LEU A 17 -21.99 -25.43 -24.34
C LEU A 17 -21.10 -24.27 -23.86
N PHE A 18 -19.81 -24.52 -23.64
CA PHE A 18 -18.87 -23.46 -23.25
C PHE A 18 -18.70 -22.44 -24.38
N ASP A 19 -18.51 -22.89 -25.61
CA ASP A 19 -18.36 -22.00 -26.77
C ASP A 19 -19.64 -21.23 -27.08
N LEU A 20 -20.81 -21.88 -26.97
CA LEU A 20 -22.10 -21.21 -27.09
C LEU A 20 -22.26 -20.13 -26.00
N SER A 21 -21.93 -20.45 -24.74
CA SER A 21 -22.00 -19.49 -23.65
C SER A 21 -21.05 -18.32 -23.86
N ARG A 22 -19.86 -18.56 -24.42
CA ARG A 22 -18.87 -17.54 -24.74
C ARG A 22 -19.34 -16.66 -25.89
N ALA A 23 -19.99 -17.23 -26.91
CA ALA A 23 -20.56 -16.51 -28.03
C ALA A 23 -21.72 -15.61 -27.59
N ILE A 24 -22.65 -16.14 -26.78
CA ILE A 24 -23.75 -15.37 -26.20
C ILE A 24 -23.21 -14.24 -25.33
N LEU A 25 -22.21 -14.51 -24.48
CA LEU A 25 -21.61 -13.51 -23.62
C LEU A 25 -20.89 -12.41 -24.42
N LYS A 26 -20.19 -12.78 -25.51
CA LYS A 26 -19.59 -11.81 -26.44
C LYS A 26 -20.66 -10.93 -27.11
N ALA A 27 -21.72 -11.53 -27.65
CA ALA A 27 -22.82 -10.79 -28.26
C ALA A 27 -23.48 -9.83 -27.26
N TRP A 28 -23.67 -10.29 -26.02
CA TRP A 28 -24.21 -9.48 -24.93
C TRP A 28 -23.28 -8.31 -24.56
N THR A 29 -21.96 -8.54 -24.47
CA THR A 29 -20.97 -7.46 -24.20
C THR A 29 -20.82 -6.46 -25.35
N LEU A 30 -21.07 -6.86 -26.59
CA LEU A 30 -21.06 -5.96 -27.76
C LEU A 30 -22.34 -5.13 -27.85
N ALA A 31 -23.47 -5.65 -27.40
CA ALA A 31 -24.74 -4.91 -27.29
C ALA A 31 -24.82 -4.02 -26.03
N TRP A 32 -24.02 -4.32 -24.99
CA TRP A 32 -24.02 -3.64 -23.70
C TRP A 32 -23.65 -2.14 -23.67
N PRO A 33 -22.72 -1.62 -24.51
CA PRO A 33 -22.28 -0.22 -24.43
C PRO A 33 -23.40 0.77 -24.77
N LEU A 34 -24.47 0.31 -25.42
CA LEU A 34 -25.62 1.13 -25.81
C LEU A 34 -26.68 1.23 -24.70
N ALA A 35 -26.70 0.30 -23.73
CA ALA A 35 -27.75 0.23 -22.72
C ALA A 35 -27.36 0.87 -21.37
N PHE A 36 -26.08 0.80 -20.95
CA PHE A 36 -25.65 1.25 -19.61
C PHE A 36 -24.21 1.79 -19.56
N PRO A 37 -23.96 3.08 -19.84
CA PRO A 37 -22.63 3.67 -19.70
C PRO A 37 -22.19 3.71 -18.23
N GLY A 38 -21.08 3.02 -17.91
CA GLY A 38 -20.44 3.04 -16.58
C GLY A 38 -20.47 1.73 -15.79
N ALA A 39 -21.20 0.71 -16.24
CA ALA A 39 -21.18 -0.61 -15.63
C ALA A 39 -19.94 -1.40 -16.05
N HIS A 40 -19.23 -2.00 -15.10
CA HIS A 40 -18.10 -2.90 -15.36
C HIS A 40 -18.38 -4.28 -14.79
N VAL A 41 -18.21 -5.31 -15.62
CA VAL A 41 -18.49 -6.71 -15.25
C VAL A 41 -17.18 -7.45 -15.08
N VAL A 42 -16.96 -8.00 -13.90
CA VAL A 42 -15.83 -8.90 -13.62
C VAL A 42 -16.35 -10.32 -13.62
N ILE A 43 -15.90 -11.12 -14.59
CA ILE A 43 -16.20 -12.54 -14.68
C ILE A 43 -14.99 -13.30 -14.17
N LYS A 44 -15.20 -14.08 -13.13
CA LYS A 44 -14.15 -14.95 -12.60
C LYS A 44 -14.54 -16.41 -12.78
N PHE A 45 -13.68 -17.14 -13.46
CA PHE A 45 -13.78 -18.58 -13.65
C PHE A 45 -12.81 -19.27 -12.70
N TRP A 46 -13.28 -20.33 -12.06
CA TRP A 46 -12.43 -21.18 -11.24
C TRP A 46 -12.81 -22.63 -11.48
N ARG A 47 -11.79 -23.48 -11.49
CA ARG A 47 -11.91 -24.92 -11.58
C ARG A 47 -12.01 -25.46 -10.15
N ASP A 48 -13.14 -26.07 -9.82
CA ASP A 48 -13.34 -26.65 -8.50
C ASP A 48 -12.61 -28.00 -8.44
N LEU A 49 -11.54 -28.10 -7.65
CA LEU A 49 -10.70 -29.30 -7.53
C LEU A 49 -11.47 -30.51 -6.98
N ARG A 50 -12.66 -30.30 -6.40
CA ARG A 50 -13.51 -31.37 -5.84
C ARG A 50 -14.54 -31.93 -6.81
N GLN A 51 -14.71 -31.34 -8.00
CA GLN A 51 -15.61 -31.86 -9.03
C GLN A 51 -14.85 -32.11 -10.33
N PRO A 52 -14.84 -33.34 -10.87
CA PRO A 52 -14.02 -33.68 -12.03
C PRO A 52 -14.41 -32.90 -13.29
N CYS A 53 -15.64 -32.38 -13.37
CA CYS A 53 -16.19 -31.73 -14.55
C CYS A 53 -17.09 -30.55 -14.16
N GLY A 54 -16.53 -29.42 -13.73
CA GLY A 54 -17.33 -28.22 -13.45
C GLY A 54 -16.51 -26.93 -13.45
N PHE A 55 -16.88 -25.99 -14.32
CA PHE A 55 -16.40 -24.60 -14.24
C PHE A 55 -17.46 -23.76 -13.55
N ARG A 56 -17.09 -23.06 -12.49
CA ARG A 56 -18.00 -22.12 -11.81
C ARG A 56 -17.64 -20.71 -12.25
N ALA A 57 -18.51 -20.07 -13.01
CA ALA A 57 -18.40 -18.66 -13.33
C ALA A 57 -19.12 -17.84 -12.25
N ARG A 58 -18.45 -16.82 -11.71
CA ARG A 58 -19.11 -15.78 -10.90
C ARG A 58 -19.02 -14.47 -11.65
N ILE A 59 -20.18 -13.97 -12.07
CA ILE A 59 -20.33 -12.68 -12.72
C ILE A 59 -20.67 -11.65 -11.64
N ARG A 60 -19.87 -10.59 -11.51
CA ARG A 60 -20.19 -9.43 -10.66
C ARG A 60 -20.23 -8.18 -11.54
N ALA A 61 -21.40 -7.57 -11.63
CA ALA A 61 -21.57 -6.25 -12.20
C ALA A 61 -21.37 -5.21 -11.10
N TYR A 62 -20.45 -4.28 -11.32
CA TYR A 62 -20.20 -3.14 -10.45
C TYR A 62 -20.73 -1.88 -11.13
N TRP A 63 -21.50 -1.11 -10.37
CA TRP A 63 -22.00 0.20 -10.75
C TRP A 63 -21.21 1.21 -9.94
N GLY A 64 -20.26 1.88 -10.57
CA GLY A 64 -19.44 2.90 -9.93
C GLY A 64 -19.33 4.10 -10.85
N ARG A 65 -19.52 5.31 -10.30
CA ARG A 65 -19.07 6.53 -10.98
C ARG A 65 -17.60 6.31 -11.33
N ILE A 66 -17.25 6.49 -12.60
CA ILE A 66 -15.87 6.73 -13.01
C ILE A 66 -15.44 7.95 -12.19
N ARG A 67 -14.75 7.71 -11.08
CA ARG A 67 -14.08 8.78 -10.35
C ARG A 67 -12.88 9.11 -11.22
N ASP A 68 -12.95 10.25 -11.88
CA ASP A 68 -11.83 10.86 -12.57
C ASP A 68 -10.63 10.87 -11.60
N TYR A 69 -9.64 10.02 -11.89
CA TYR A 69 -8.37 10.00 -11.16
C TYR A 69 -7.46 11.14 -11.65
N THR A 70 -8.01 12.32 -11.94
CA THR A 70 -7.23 13.54 -12.05
C THR A 70 -6.88 13.99 -10.64
N LYS A 71 -5.86 13.33 -10.07
CA LYS A 71 -5.22 13.73 -8.83
C LYS A 71 -4.84 15.21 -8.97
N PRO A 72 -5.31 16.11 -8.08
CA PRO A 72 -4.91 17.51 -8.18
C PRO A 72 -3.39 17.59 -8.07
N ARG A 73 -2.79 18.29 -9.04
CA ARG A 73 -1.38 18.70 -9.05
C ARG A 73 -1.13 19.36 -7.69
N TYR A 74 -0.11 18.93 -6.94
CA TYR A 74 0.20 19.47 -5.62
C TYR A 74 0.32 21.00 -5.71
N ILE A 75 -0.67 21.72 -5.17
CA ILE A 75 -0.64 23.17 -5.02
C ILE A 75 0.14 23.43 -3.73
N ARG A 76 1.42 23.79 -3.86
CA ARG A 76 2.34 23.98 -2.73
C ARG A 76 2.08 25.29 -1.96
N TYR A 77 1.43 26.27 -2.60
CA TYR A 77 1.17 27.62 -2.09
C TYR A 77 -0.33 27.90 -2.05
N ARG A 78 -0.85 28.61 -1.05
CA ARG A 78 -2.31 28.80 -0.91
C ARG A 78 -2.87 29.72 -2.01
N SER A 79 -2.05 30.61 -2.55
CA SER A 79 -2.35 31.53 -3.64
C SER A 79 -1.11 31.72 -4.52
N ALA A 80 -1.27 32.34 -5.70
CA ALA A 80 -0.14 32.77 -6.52
C ALA A 80 0.65 33.91 -5.86
N GLU A 81 -0.01 34.73 -5.04
CA GLU A 81 0.61 35.82 -4.28
C GLU A 81 1.59 35.29 -3.22
N ASP A 82 1.23 34.21 -2.53
CA ASP A 82 2.09 33.54 -1.54
C ASP A 82 3.38 32.99 -2.18
N GLU A 83 3.27 32.50 -3.41
CA GLU A 83 4.42 32.00 -4.16
C GLU A 83 5.36 33.15 -4.53
N GLU A 84 4.82 34.27 -5.00
CA GLU A 84 5.62 35.45 -5.36
C GLU A 84 6.28 36.10 -4.14
N GLU A 85 5.58 36.18 -3.00
CA GLU A 85 6.15 36.69 -1.75
C GLU A 85 7.28 35.80 -1.24
N TYR A 86 7.14 34.47 -1.37
CA TYR A 86 8.21 33.53 -1.09
C TYR A 86 9.44 33.83 -1.95
N TRP A 87 9.28 33.97 -3.28
CA TRP A 87 10.39 34.26 -4.17
C TRP A 87 11.04 35.62 -3.88
N ARG A 88 10.26 36.66 -3.58
CA ARG A 88 10.78 37.96 -3.14
C ARG A 88 11.53 37.88 -1.80
N SER A 89 11.11 37.02 -0.88
CA SER A 89 11.84 36.80 0.39
C SER A 89 13.16 36.06 0.17
N ALA A 90 13.15 35.05 -0.70
CA ALA A 90 14.33 34.27 -1.04
C ALA A 90 15.39 35.11 -1.75
N GLU A 91 14.98 35.99 -2.66
CA GLU A 91 15.89 36.89 -3.36
C GLU A 91 16.51 37.95 -2.44
N ARG A 92 15.74 38.47 -1.47
CA ARG A 92 16.28 39.36 -0.42
C ARG A 92 17.35 38.65 0.41
N MET A 93 17.12 37.41 0.81
CA MET A 93 18.14 36.62 1.50
C MET A 93 19.37 36.38 0.61
N ARG A 94 19.17 36.03 -0.66
CA ARG A 94 20.29 35.82 -1.59
C ARG A 94 21.18 37.05 -1.70
N ARG A 95 20.59 38.24 -1.86
CA ARG A 95 21.34 39.50 -1.90
C ARG A 95 22.06 39.83 -0.59
N ALA A 96 21.43 39.53 0.55
CA ALA A 96 22.07 39.70 1.85
C ALA A 96 23.30 38.79 2.01
N TYR A 97 23.26 37.57 1.47
CA TYR A 97 24.40 36.66 1.47
C TYR A 97 25.44 36.98 0.39
N GLU A 98 25.05 37.56 -0.75
CA GLU A 98 25.99 38.10 -1.76
C GLU A 98 26.85 39.23 -1.17
N ALA A 99 26.32 40.05 -0.25
CA ALA A 99 27.11 41.07 0.45
C ALA A 99 28.14 40.49 1.45
N SER A 100 28.00 39.21 1.84
CA SER A 100 28.97 38.47 2.63
C SER A 100 29.93 37.72 1.71
N ASP A 101 30.53 38.45 0.76
CA ASP A 101 31.50 37.89 -0.15
C ASP A 101 32.80 37.61 0.60
N ALA A 102 32.98 36.34 1.01
CA ALA A 102 34.21 35.85 1.60
C ALA A 102 35.42 35.91 0.62
N SER A 103 35.24 36.48 -0.57
CA SER A 103 36.29 36.75 -1.55
C SER A 103 37.00 38.09 -1.36
N ALA A 104 36.48 39.01 -0.54
CA ALA A 104 37.16 40.26 -0.16
C ALA A 104 38.26 40.00 0.87
N VAL A 105 39.28 39.23 0.48
CA VAL A 105 40.43 38.90 1.32
C VAL A 105 41.40 40.10 1.31
N PRO A 106 41.75 40.70 2.46
CA PRO A 106 42.79 41.74 2.50
C PRO A 106 44.13 41.17 2.00
N ALA A 107 44.90 41.99 1.28
CA ALA A 107 46.12 41.57 0.56
C ALA A 107 47.19 40.88 1.42
N ASP A 108 47.08 40.98 2.74
CA ASP A 108 48.04 40.47 3.73
C ASP A 108 47.72 39.06 4.24
N VAL A 109 46.60 38.46 3.79
CA VAL A 109 46.27 37.08 4.12
C VAL A 109 46.87 36.17 3.05
N PRO A 110 47.73 35.19 3.41
CA PRO A 110 48.34 34.30 2.43
C PRO A 110 47.26 33.56 1.67
N LEU A 111 47.20 33.83 0.35
CA LEU A 111 46.26 33.19 -0.56
C LEU A 111 46.57 31.69 -0.57
N VAL A 112 45.74 30.90 0.09
CA VAL A 112 45.85 29.43 0.08
C VAL A 112 45.49 28.95 -1.33
N ARG A 113 46.50 28.88 -2.20
CA ARG A 113 46.36 28.53 -3.63
C ARG A 113 45.75 27.15 -3.87
N TYR A 114 45.81 26.28 -2.88
CA TYR A 114 45.26 24.95 -2.90
C TYR A 114 44.73 24.63 -1.50
N TYR A 115 43.49 25.02 -1.23
CA TYR A 115 42.75 24.39 -0.16
C TYR A 115 42.29 23.05 -0.71
N THR A 116 43.02 21.98 -0.39
CA THR A 116 42.48 20.63 -0.50
C THR A 116 41.58 20.48 0.73
N PRO A 117 40.25 20.63 0.62
CA PRO A 117 39.40 20.29 1.74
C PRO A 117 39.80 18.88 2.16
N LYS A 118 40.01 18.65 3.47
CA LYS A 118 39.92 17.29 3.99
C LYS A 118 38.55 16.82 3.54
N LEU A 119 38.52 16.00 2.48
CA LEU A 119 37.31 15.38 1.98
C LEU A 119 36.63 14.85 3.24
N LEU A 120 35.44 15.37 3.54
CA LEU A 120 34.64 14.86 4.64
C LEU A 120 34.68 13.36 4.46
N PRO A 121 35.09 12.60 5.50
CA PRO A 121 35.37 11.20 5.25
C PRO A 121 34.13 10.55 4.63
N LEU A 122 34.35 9.66 3.67
CA LEU A 122 33.31 9.01 2.86
C LEU A 122 32.15 8.43 3.69
N TYR A 123 32.29 8.26 5.01
CA TYR A 123 31.17 7.93 5.90
C TYR A 123 30.03 8.97 5.94
N ARG A 124 30.20 10.19 5.40
CA ARG A 124 29.12 11.18 5.24
C ARG A 124 28.32 11.03 3.94
N GLU A 125 28.71 10.13 3.04
CA GLU A 125 27.81 9.64 1.99
C GLU A 125 26.72 8.84 2.68
N SER A 126 25.71 9.57 3.18
CA SER A 126 24.43 9.07 3.70
C SER A 126 24.50 7.59 4.08
N ALA A 127 25.19 7.25 5.18
CA ALA A 127 25.03 5.93 5.78
C ALA A 127 23.51 5.70 5.77
N PRO A 128 23.00 4.65 5.08
CA PRO A 128 21.59 4.46 4.92
C PRO A 128 21.03 4.56 6.32
N ARG A 129 20.22 5.61 6.59
CA ARG A 129 19.72 5.88 7.93
C ARG A 129 19.13 4.57 8.39
N ASP A 130 19.77 3.88 9.34
CA ASP A 130 19.29 2.59 9.78
C ASP A 130 17.90 2.83 10.34
N MET A 131 16.92 2.46 9.52
CA MET A 131 15.51 2.66 9.79
C MET A 131 15.08 1.86 11.02
N GLU A 132 15.93 0.93 11.45
CA GLU A 132 15.84 0.09 12.64
C GLU A 132 16.15 0.86 13.93
N THR A 133 17.05 1.86 13.89
CA THR A 133 17.48 2.60 15.09
C THR A 133 16.41 3.56 15.63
N LYS A 134 15.44 3.96 14.79
CA LYS A 134 14.33 4.80 15.25
C LYS A 134 13.21 3.94 15.81
N GLU A 135 13.03 4.00 17.13
CA GLU A 135 11.89 3.39 17.79
C GLU A 135 10.57 3.85 17.14
N TYR A 136 9.82 2.89 16.60
CA TYR A 136 8.53 3.17 15.99
C TYR A 136 7.42 3.01 17.03
N ALA A 137 6.76 4.11 17.36
CA ALA A 137 5.61 4.11 18.26
C ALA A 137 4.35 3.63 17.51
N LEU A 138 3.86 2.44 17.86
CA LEU A 138 2.62 1.88 17.34
C LEU A 138 1.47 2.16 18.31
N SER A 139 0.38 2.72 17.82
CA SER A 139 -0.80 2.95 18.66
C SER A 139 -1.54 1.63 18.96
N PRO A 140 -2.06 1.43 20.19
CA PRO A 140 -2.79 0.20 20.52
C PRO A 140 -4.03 -0.04 19.65
N ARG A 141 -4.70 1.03 19.24
CA ARG A 141 -5.84 0.96 18.29
C ARG A 141 -5.42 0.40 16.93
N ALA A 142 -4.28 0.85 16.38
CA ALA A 142 -3.77 0.32 15.12
C ALA A 142 -3.39 -1.16 15.24
N TYR A 143 -2.84 -1.57 16.40
CA TYR A 143 -2.55 -2.96 16.69
C TYR A 143 -3.81 -3.83 16.76
N CYS A 144 -4.84 -3.43 17.52
CA CYS A 144 -6.11 -4.16 17.57
C CYS A 144 -6.75 -4.30 16.18
N LYS A 145 -6.69 -3.23 15.39
CA LYS A 145 -7.20 -3.22 14.01
C LYS A 145 -6.47 -4.22 13.13
N TRP A 146 -5.14 -4.16 13.11
CA TRP A 146 -4.29 -5.10 12.39
C TRP A 146 -4.56 -6.54 12.82
N HIS A 147 -4.65 -6.79 14.14
CA HIS A 147 -4.89 -8.13 14.66
C HIS A 147 -6.22 -8.70 14.16
N LYS A 148 -7.29 -7.88 14.15
CA LYS A 148 -8.59 -8.27 13.61
C LYS A 148 -8.58 -8.52 12.10
N MET A 149 -7.70 -7.82 11.37
CA MET A 149 -7.52 -8.02 9.93
C MET A 149 -6.72 -9.28 9.60
N VAL A 150 -5.71 -9.61 10.40
CA VAL A 150 -4.74 -10.68 10.12
C VAL A 150 -5.14 -12.01 10.74
N PHE A 151 -5.67 -12.01 11.96
CA PHE A 151 -6.06 -13.24 12.66
C PHE A 151 -7.56 -13.44 12.59
N ARG A 152 -7.94 -14.68 12.28
CA ARG A 152 -9.33 -15.07 12.18
C ARG A 152 -9.82 -15.56 13.54
N GLY A 153 -10.98 -15.12 13.98
CA GLY A 153 -11.62 -15.60 15.21
C GLY A 153 -12.34 -14.48 15.96
N PRO A 154 -13.06 -14.82 17.04
CA PRO A 154 -13.72 -13.84 17.90
C PRO A 154 -12.79 -13.23 18.94
N LEU A 155 -11.67 -13.88 19.24
CA LEU A 155 -10.71 -13.44 20.25
C LEU A 155 -9.75 -12.42 19.64
N HIS A 156 -9.88 -11.17 20.07
CA HIS A 156 -8.99 -10.09 19.69
C HIS A 156 -8.54 -9.34 20.94
N PRO A 157 -7.28 -8.88 20.96
CA PRO A 157 -6.70 -8.23 22.12
C PRO A 157 -7.48 -6.95 22.45
N THR A 158 -7.77 -6.76 23.73
CA THR A 158 -8.26 -5.49 24.25
C THR A 158 -7.17 -4.42 24.20
N HIS A 159 -7.56 -3.16 24.36
CA HIS A 159 -6.63 -2.04 24.29
C HIS A 159 -5.49 -2.14 25.34
N LYS A 160 -5.77 -2.70 26.53
CA LYS A 160 -4.76 -2.91 27.58
C LYS A 160 -3.77 -4.02 27.21
N GLU A 161 -4.27 -5.15 26.70
CA GLU A 161 -3.45 -6.27 26.22
C GLU A 161 -2.60 -5.87 25.01
N ALA A 162 -3.15 -5.06 24.11
CA ALA A 162 -2.42 -4.52 22.96
C ALA A 162 -1.18 -3.73 23.39
N VAL A 163 -1.27 -2.89 24.42
CA VAL A 163 -0.09 -2.14 24.93
C VAL A 163 1.01 -3.08 25.39
N GLN A 164 0.65 -4.21 26.01
CA GLN A 164 1.62 -5.21 26.46
C GLN A 164 2.21 -5.98 25.29
N GLN A 165 1.37 -6.45 24.36
CA GLN A 165 1.79 -7.25 23.21
C GLN A 165 2.66 -6.45 22.22
N ILE A 166 2.41 -5.15 22.03
CA ILE A 166 3.22 -4.29 21.16
C ILE A 166 4.70 -4.29 21.57
N ARG A 167 4.99 -4.43 22.87
CA ARG A 167 6.37 -4.47 23.38
C ARG A 167 7.15 -5.68 22.88
N LEU A 168 6.46 -6.78 22.58
CA LEU A 168 7.06 -8.02 22.07
C LEU A 168 7.52 -7.92 20.61
N TYR A 169 7.06 -6.90 19.88
CA TYR A 169 7.39 -6.71 18.47
C TYR A 169 8.58 -5.75 18.30
N SER A 170 9.44 -6.07 17.33
CA SER A 170 10.54 -5.19 16.91
C SER A 170 10.04 -3.87 16.31
N SER A 171 10.88 -2.84 16.23
CA SER A 171 10.55 -1.57 15.57
C SER A 171 10.11 -1.79 14.11
N ARG A 172 10.76 -2.72 13.42
CA ARG A 172 10.48 -3.15 12.05
C ARG A 172 9.08 -3.75 11.93
N ASP A 173 8.72 -4.66 12.84
CA ASP A 173 7.38 -5.27 12.88
C ASP A 173 6.29 -4.26 13.20
N ARG A 174 6.52 -3.38 14.18
CA ARG A 174 5.57 -2.33 14.55
C ARG A 174 5.25 -1.43 13.37
N ARG A 175 6.24 -1.10 12.55
CA ARG A 175 6.06 -0.32 11.31
C ARG A 175 5.21 -1.08 10.29
N GLU A 176 5.46 -2.37 10.11
CA GLU A 176 4.70 -3.17 9.15
C GLU A 176 3.26 -3.43 9.60
N ILE A 177 3.06 -3.70 10.89
CA ILE A 177 1.75 -3.75 11.55
C ILE A 177 0.99 -2.44 11.26
N HIS A 178 1.64 -1.29 11.45
CA HIS A 178 1.03 -0.01 11.15
C HIS A 178 0.71 0.16 9.67
N ARG A 179 1.62 -0.24 8.76
CA ARG A 179 1.40 -0.20 7.30
C ARG A 179 0.16 -0.99 6.92
N ILE A 180 0.05 -2.24 7.36
CA ILE A 180 -1.11 -3.12 7.07
C ILE A 180 -2.39 -2.54 7.69
N SER A 181 -2.32 -2.01 8.91
CA SER A 181 -3.48 -1.41 9.60
C SER A 181 -4.09 -0.24 8.82
N ARG A 182 -3.31 0.45 7.99
CA ARG A 182 -3.76 1.57 7.15
C ARG A 182 -4.40 1.15 5.83
N LEU A 183 -4.30 -0.12 5.43
CA LEU A 183 -4.85 -0.62 4.16
C LEU A 183 -6.38 -0.78 4.17
N ALA A 184 -6.99 -0.79 5.35
CA ALA A 184 -8.44 -0.78 5.54
C ALA A 184 -8.84 0.47 6.32
N THR A 185 -10.10 0.92 6.21
CA THR A 185 -10.61 1.97 7.10
C THR A 185 -11.07 1.37 8.44
N ASP A 186 -11.19 2.20 9.47
CA ASP A 186 -11.65 1.73 10.79
C ASP A 186 -13.10 1.23 10.73
N GLU A 187 -13.95 1.87 9.94
CA GLU A 187 -15.34 1.48 9.72
C GLU A 187 -15.44 0.09 9.10
N GLU A 188 -14.57 -0.23 8.14
CA GLU A 188 -14.56 -1.54 7.49
C GLU A 188 -14.16 -2.68 8.42
N VAL A 189 -13.31 -2.41 9.42
CA VAL A 189 -12.76 -3.43 10.31
C VAL A 189 -13.60 -3.58 11.58
N PHE A 190 -14.05 -2.47 12.16
CA PHE A 190 -14.75 -2.47 13.44
C PHE A 190 -16.27 -2.49 13.30
N VAL A 191 -16.83 -1.73 12.36
CA VAL A 191 -18.28 -1.53 12.23
C VAL A 191 -18.90 -2.49 11.22
N ALA A 192 -18.24 -2.69 10.07
CA ALA A 192 -18.79 -3.51 9.02
C ALA A 192 -18.78 -5.00 9.38
N LYS A 193 -19.93 -5.67 9.22
CA LYS A 193 -20.06 -7.14 9.29
C LYS A 193 -19.51 -7.82 8.02
N LYS A 194 -18.41 -7.31 7.46
CA LYS A 194 -17.76 -7.95 6.32
C LYS A 194 -17.13 -9.26 6.79
N PRO A 195 -17.23 -10.35 6.01
CA PRO A 195 -16.53 -11.58 6.33
C PRO A 195 -15.03 -11.32 6.33
N TRP A 196 -14.33 -11.87 7.31
CA TRP A 196 -12.88 -11.81 7.40
C TRP A 196 -12.24 -12.32 6.09
N THR A 197 -11.18 -11.64 5.65
CA THR A 197 -10.52 -11.92 4.36
C THR A 197 -9.05 -12.27 4.57
N MET A 198 -8.60 -13.37 3.97
CA MET A 198 -7.21 -13.87 4.05
C MET A 198 -6.15 -12.91 3.47
N ARG A 199 -6.56 -11.86 2.75
CA ARG A 199 -5.67 -10.91 2.06
C ARG A 199 -4.60 -10.32 2.98
N TYR A 200 -4.99 -9.85 4.16
CA TYR A 200 -4.05 -9.21 5.08
C TYR A 200 -3.17 -10.23 5.82
N ALA A 201 -3.69 -11.43 6.05
CA ALA A 201 -2.91 -12.53 6.60
C ALA A 201 -1.79 -12.97 5.64
N MET A 202 -2.05 -12.99 4.33
CA MET A 202 -1.01 -13.26 3.33
C MET A 202 0.07 -12.19 3.32
N LEU A 203 -0.30 -10.90 3.36
CA LEU A 203 0.68 -9.80 3.44
C LEU A 203 1.57 -9.91 4.69
N TRP A 204 0.97 -10.25 5.84
CA TRP A 204 1.72 -10.44 7.07
C TRP A 204 2.64 -11.67 6.99
N LYS A 205 2.16 -12.77 6.39
CA LYS A 205 2.98 -13.97 6.18
C LYS A 205 4.16 -13.69 5.24
N GLU A 206 3.93 -13.06 4.09
CA GLU A 206 4.97 -12.67 3.15
C GLU A 206 6.03 -11.78 3.81
N TRP A 207 5.60 -10.87 4.69
CA TRP A 207 6.52 -10.07 5.48
C TRP A 207 7.38 -10.92 6.42
N LEU A 208 6.78 -11.84 7.19
CA LEU A 208 7.53 -12.74 8.07
C LEU A 208 8.53 -13.61 7.29
N ASP A 209 8.12 -14.12 6.14
CA ASP A 209 8.97 -14.92 5.26
C ASP A 209 10.15 -14.09 4.71
N THR A 210 9.92 -12.80 4.38
CA THR A 210 10.95 -11.88 3.85
C THR A 210 11.88 -11.34 4.95
N LYS A 211 11.36 -11.15 6.16
CA LYS A 211 12.11 -10.60 7.29
C LYS A 211 13.23 -11.54 7.74
N GLY A 212 13.01 -12.85 7.63
CA GLY A 212 13.89 -13.84 8.22
C GLY A 212 13.71 -13.94 9.75
N PRO A 213 14.32 -14.94 10.40
CA PRO A 213 14.26 -15.08 11.85
C PRO A 213 14.91 -13.88 12.54
N ASP A 214 14.26 -13.36 13.58
CA ASP A 214 14.90 -12.43 14.50
C ASP A 214 16.04 -13.18 15.18
N LEU A 215 17.30 -12.90 14.82
CA LEU A 215 18.46 -13.46 15.50
C LEU A 215 18.61 -12.73 16.84
N PRO A 216 18.36 -13.38 17.98
CA PRO A 216 18.74 -12.78 19.26
C PRO A 216 20.28 -12.76 19.30
N ILE A 217 20.87 -11.57 19.27
CA ILE A 217 22.29 -11.43 19.60
C ILE A 217 22.37 -11.59 21.12
N VAL A 218 22.59 -12.82 21.57
CA VAL A 218 22.93 -13.12 22.96
C VAL A 218 24.42 -12.84 23.10
N PHE A 219 24.78 -11.80 23.86
CA PHE A 219 26.15 -11.62 24.31
C PHE A 219 26.36 -12.53 25.52
N GLU A 220 27.24 -13.52 25.36
CA GLU A 220 27.80 -14.32 26.47
C GLU A 220 28.90 -13.54 27.20
#